data_AF-A0A9P8Q124-F1
#
_entry.id   AF-A0A9P8Q124-F1
#
_cell.length_a   1.000
_cell.length_b   1.000
_cell.length_c   1.000
_cell.angle_alpha   90.00
_cell.angle_beta   90.00
_cell.angle_gamma   90.00
#
_symmetry.space_group_name_H-M   'P 1'
#
loop_
_entity.id
_entity.type
_entity.pdbx_description
1 polymer ?
#
loop_
_entity_poly.entity_id
_entity_poly.type
_entity_poly.pdbx_seq_one_letter_code
_entity_poly.pdbx_strand_id
1 'polypeptide(L)'
;SVFLPQKCVHLFPGKVNEFLSFKEGRTGLALSVVFEIDSTTFDIDDVWMGESVVTPKQKVDYGTMDEIISKSSTNAKEGANATSGYISTLSLIA
;
A
#
# COMPACT_ATOMS: atom_id res chain seq x y z
N SER A 1 3.62 -19.18 0.97
CA SER A 1 4.97 -19.42 0.42
C SER A 1 5.93 -19.71 1.56
N VAL A 2 6.98 -20.49 1.32
CA VAL A 2 8.04 -20.76 2.30
C VAL A 2 9.30 -20.02 1.84
N PHE A 3 9.83 -19.15 2.71
CA PHE A 3 11.02 -18.34 2.41
C PHE A 3 12.22 -18.94 3.15
N LEU A 4 13.10 -19.61 2.41
CA LEU A 4 14.38 -20.11 2.90
C LEU A 4 15.49 -19.10 2.54
N PRO A 5 16.61 -19.05 3.29
CA PRO A 5 17.70 -18.11 3.01
C PRO A 5 18.20 -18.10 1.56
N GLN A 6 18.24 -19.28 0.93
CA GLN A 6 18.76 -19.50 -0.42
C GLN A 6 17.69 -19.48 -1.52
N LYS A 7 16.40 -19.66 -1.17
CA LYS A 7 15.31 -19.72 -2.15
C LYS A 7 13.93 -19.48 -1.55
N CYS A 8 13.03 -18.95 -2.35
CA CYS A 8 11.60 -18.97 -2.05
C CYS A 8 10.93 -20.14 -2.76
N VAL A 9 10.08 -20.88 -2.03
CA VAL A 9 9.21 -21.91 -2.60
C VAL A 9 7.77 -21.40 -2.49
N HIS A 10 7.20 -21.07 -3.65
CA HIS A 10 5.83 -20.55 -3.74
C HIS A 10 4.79 -21.67 -3.65
N LEU A 11 3.62 -21.35 -3.11
CA LEU A 11 2.47 -22.27 -3.08
C LEU A 11 1.91 -22.50 -4.50
N PHE A 12 1.79 -21.43 -5.27
CA PHE A 12 1.30 -21.48 -6.65
C PHE A 12 2.46 -21.43 -7.66
N PRO A 13 2.25 -21.94 -8.90
CA PRO A 13 3.21 -21.80 -9.98
C PRO A 13 3.58 -20.33 -10.25
N GLY A 14 4.81 -20.11 -10.72
CA GLY A 14 5.32 -18.75 -10.98
C GLY A 14 4.41 -17.92 -11.89
N LYS A 15 3.83 -18.53 -12.93
CA LYS A 15 2.89 -17.86 -13.84
C LYS A 15 1.62 -17.37 -13.15
N VAL A 16 1.09 -18.14 -12.20
CA VAL A 16 -0.12 -17.78 -11.44
C VAL A 16 0.18 -16.61 -10.50
N ASN A 17 1.30 -16.68 -9.77
CA ASN A 17 1.74 -15.57 -8.91
C ASN A 17 1.98 -14.30 -9.73
N GLU A 18 2.57 -14.42 -10.92
CA GLU A 18 2.82 -13.28 -11.79
C GLU A 18 1.52 -12.63 -12.29
N PHE A 19 0.51 -13.44 -12.59
CA PHE A 19 -0.79 -12.97 -13.04
C PHE A 19 -1.62 -12.33 -11.91
N LEU A 20 -1.58 -12.90 -10.71
CA LEU A 20 -2.29 -12.39 -9.53
C LEU A 20 -1.57 -11.21 -8.85
N SER A 21 -0.29 -10.99 -9.12
CA SER A 21 0.48 -9.90 -8.53
C SER A 21 0.01 -8.55 -9.07
N PHE A 22 -0.33 -7.64 -8.16
CA PHE A 22 -0.55 -6.23 -8.50
C PHE A 22 0.75 -5.58 -8.97
N LYS A 23 0.80 -5.22 -10.25
CA LYS A 23 1.92 -4.51 -10.87
C LYS A 23 1.48 -3.10 -11.25
N GLU A 24 2.42 -2.18 -11.20
CA GLU A 24 2.20 -0.79 -11.59
C GLU A 24 1.62 -0.70 -13.01
N GLY A 25 0.57 0.12 -13.15
CA GLY A 25 -0.13 0.36 -14.41
C GLY A 25 -0.96 -0.82 -14.93
N ARG A 26 -1.00 -1.96 -14.23
CA ARG A 26 -1.78 -3.14 -14.65
C ARG A 26 -3.06 -3.27 -13.86
N THR A 27 -4.18 -3.39 -14.57
CA THR A 27 -5.49 -3.63 -13.96
C THR A 27 -5.58 -5.09 -13.49
N GLY A 28 -6.03 -5.28 -12.26
CA GLY A 28 -6.22 -6.59 -11.64
C GLY A 28 -7.52 -6.67 -10.85
N LEU A 29 -8.03 -7.89 -10.68
CA LEU A 29 -9.16 -8.17 -9.80
C LEU A 29 -8.68 -8.20 -8.35
N ALA A 30 -9.47 -7.63 -7.45
CA ALA A 30 -9.17 -7.59 -6.03
C ALA A 30 -10.41 -7.93 -5.21
N LEU A 31 -10.19 -8.47 -4.01
CA LEU A 31 -11.15 -8.40 -2.93
C LEU A 31 -10.72 -7.22 -2.05
N SER A 32 -11.50 -6.15 -2.08
CA SER A 32 -11.19 -4.90 -1.40
C SER A 32 -11.90 -4.79 -0.06
N VAL A 33 -11.22 -4.17 0.90
CA VAL A 33 -11.79 -3.73 2.16
C VAL A 33 -11.54 -2.23 2.26
N VAL A 34 -12.60 -1.46 2.48
CA VAL A 34 -12.56 -0.01 2.63
C VAL A 34 -13.08 0.33 4.03
N PHE A 35 -12.27 1.05 4.78
CA PHE A 35 -12.59 1.51 6.14
C PHE A 35 -12.84 3.01 6.11
N GLU A 36 -13.85 3.44 6.84
CA GLU A 36 -14.00 4.82 7.27
C GLU A 36 -13.43 4.96 8.67
N ILE A 37 -12.48 5.89 8.86
CA ILE A 37 -11.79 6.10 10.14
C ILE A 37 -12.09 7.52 10.60
N ASP A 38 -12.57 7.67 11.83
CA ASP A 38 -12.71 8.98 12.47
C ASP A 38 -11.33 9.53 12.82
N SER A 39 -10.96 10.65 12.22
CA SER A 39 -9.68 11.34 12.44
C SER A 39 -9.42 11.82 13.87
N THR A 40 -10.44 11.83 14.74
CA THR A 40 -10.33 12.31 16.12
C THR A 40 -10.15 11.18 17.13
N THR A 41 -10.86 10.07 16.95
CA THR A 41 -10.85 8.90 17.85
C THR A 41 -10.01 7.75 17.31
N PHE A 42 -9.73 7.75 16.00
CA PHE A 42 -9.14 6.65 15.24
C PHE A 42 -9.96 5.35 15.27
N ASP A 43 -11.23 5.44 15.67
CA ASP A 43 -12.16 4.31 15.61
C ASP A 43 -12.64 4.10 14.17
N ILE A 44 -12.95 2.84 13.85
CA ILE A 44 -13.52 2.45 12.57
C ILE A 44 -15.04 2.66 12.65
N ASP A 45 -15.57 3.53 11.80
CA ASP A 45 -17.01 3.86 11.76
C ASP A 45 -17.77 2.90 10.83
N ASP A 46 -17.26 2.69 9.62
CA ASP A 46 -17.86 1.80 8.61
C ASP A 46 -16.82 0.93 7.90
N VAL A 47 -17.28 -0.24 7.45
CA VAL A 47 -16.47 -1.23 6.72
C VAL A 47 -17.25 -1.77 5.54
N TRP A 48 -16.71 -1.53 4.35
CA TRP A 48 -17.17 -2.16 3.12
C TRP A 48 -16.20 -3.25 2.68
N MET A 49 -16.74 -4.42 2.32
CA MET A 49 -15.98 -5.53 1.74
C MET A 49 -16.63 -5.98 0.44
N GLY A 50 -15.85 -6.12 -0.63
CA GLY A 50 -16.38 -6.59 -1.90
C GLY A 50 -15.36 -6.80 -2.99
N GLU A 51 -15.79 -7.49 -4.04
CA GLU A 51 -15.01 -7.67 -5.26
C GLU A 51 -14.87 -6.33 -5.98
N SER A 52 -13.67 -6.06 -6.49
CA SER A 52 -13.34 -4.80 -7.15
C SER A 52 -12.28 -4.98 -8.24
N VAL A 53 -12.07 -3.91 -9.01
CA VAL A 53 -11.05 -3.84 -10.05
C VAL A 53 -10.12 -2.68 -9.73
N VAL A 54 -8.83 -2.96 -9.57
CA VAL A 54 -7.82 -1.96 -9.14
C VAL A 54 -6.71 -1.83 -10.17
N THR A 55 -6.16 -0.63 -10.29
CA THR A 55 -4.98 -0.34 -11.13
C THR A 55 -3.93 0.40 -10.31
N PRO A 56 -2.91 -0.30 -9.78
CA PRO A 56 -1.87 0.30 -8.94
C PRO A 56 -1.11 1.38 -9.72
N LYS A 57 -0.95 2.56 -9.12
CA LYS A 57 -0.29 3.69 -9.77
C LYS A 57 1.22 3.71 -9.60
N GLN A 58 1.72 3.15 -8.51
CA GLN A 58 3.15 3.15 -8.20
C GLN A 58 3.50 1.97 -7.30
N LYS A 59 4.66 1.34 -7.54
CA LYS A 59 5.30 0.48 -6.54
C LYS A 59 6.24 1.32 -5.67
N VAL A 60 6.04 1.27 -4.36
CA VAL A 60 6.88 1.98 -3.37
C VAL A 60 7.54 0.95 -2.44
N ASP A 61 8.82 1.13 -2.16
CA ASP A 61 9.59 0.33 -1.19
C ASP A 61 9.65 1.02 0.17
N TYR A 62 9.95 0.24 1.22
CA TYR A 62 10.00 0.75 2.59
C TYR A 62 11.04 1.86 2.80
N GLY A 63 12.21 1.77 2.15
CA GLY A 63 13.25 2.80 2.28
C GLY A 63 12.77 4.16 1.77
N THR A 64 12.08 4.18 0.62
CA THR A 64 11.46 5.40 0.10
C THR A 64 10.37 5.94 1.03
N MET A 65 9.58 5.08 1.68
CA MET A 65 8.58 5.53 2.67
C MET A 65 9.24 6.20 3.89
N ASP A 66 10.28 5.57 4.46
CA ASP A 66 10.99 6.10 5.62
C ASP A 66 11.64 7.46 5.32
N GLU A 67 12.20 7.61 4.12
CA GLU A 67 12.72 8.89 3.66
C GLU A 67 11.64 9.97 3.57
N ILE A 68 10.45 9.63 3.06
CA ILE A 68 9.33 10.59 2.94
C ILE A 68 8.85 11.02 4.34
N ILE A 69 8.72 10.07 5.27
CA ILE A 69 8.29 10.35 6.64
C ILE A 69 9.33 11.21 7.37
N SER A 70 10.61 10.87 7.27
CA SER A 70 11.70 11.63 7.91
C SER A 70 11.88 13.05 7.34
N LYS A 71 11.71 13.23 6.02
CA LYS A 71 11.76 14.55 5.36
C LYS A 71 10.55 15.42 5.71
N SER A 72 9.37 14.83 5.90
CA SER A 72 8.15 15.57 6.33
C SER A 72 8.29 16.21 7.72
N SER A 73 9.10 15.60 8.60
CA SER A 73 9.38 16.13 9.95
C SER A 73 10.32 17.34 9.96
N THR A 74 11.05 17.59 8.87
CA THR A 74 12.15 18.57 8.83
C THR A 74 11.91 19.77 7.91
N ASN A 75 11.00 19.70 6.94
CA ASN A 75 10.70 20.82 6.04
C ASN A 75 9.19 21.04 5.88
N ALA A 76 8.60 21.85 6.76
CA ALA A 76 7.30 22.45 6.51
C ALA A 76 7.47 23.50 5.39
N LYS A 77 6.91 23.19 4.21
CA LYS A 77 6.84 23.97 2.96
C LYS A 77 7.83 23.51 1.89
N GLU A 78 7.36 22.65 0.98
CA GLU A 78 7.41 22.83 -0.49
C GLU A 78 7.01 21.52 -1.22
N GLY A 79 5.98 21.59 -2.07
CA GLY A 79 5.66 20.57 -3.08
C GLY A 79 4.96 19.30 -2.59
N ALA A 80 3.66 19.39 -2.26
CA ALA A 80 2.83 18.23 -1.93
C ALA A 80 2.63 17.32 -3.16
N ASN A 81 3.49 16.32 -3.33
CA ASN A 81 3.24 15.23 -4.26
C ASN A 81 2.17 14.32 -3.64
N ALA A 82 1.18 13.85 -4.40
CA ALA A 82 0.06 13.08 -3.85
C ALA A 82 0.53 11.85 -3.04
N THR A 83 1.61 11.20 -3.50
CA THR A 83 2.26 10.08 -2.81
C THR A 83 2.76 10.43 -1.41
N SER A 84 3.36 11.61 -1.21
CA SER A 84 3.82 12.01 0.13
C SER A 84 2.65 12.30 1.07
N GLY A 85 1.57 12.91 0.55
CA GLY A 85 0.34 13.10 1.30
C GLY A 85 -0.26 11.80 1.81
N TYR A 86 -0.43 10.79 0.94
CA TYR A 86 -0.95 9.48 1.34
C TYR A 86 -0.05 8.78 2.36
N ILE A 87 1.27 8.79 2.15
CA ILE A 87 2.23 8.16 3.07
C ILE A 87 2.21 8.84 4.44
N SER A 88 2.15 10.18 4.49
CA SER A 88 2.02 10.91 5.75
C SER A 88 0.71 10.59 6.47
N THR A 89 -0.42 10.49 5.76
CA THR A 89 -1.69 10.06 6.36
C THR A 89 -1.60 8.66 6.93
N LEU A 90 -0.98 7.70 6.21
CA LEU A 90 -0.76 6.34 6.71
C LEU A 90 0.14 6.33 7.96
N SER A 91 1.18 7.16 8.00
CA SER A 91 2.07 7.25 9.17
C SER A 91 1.38 7.79 10.43
N LEU A 92 0.28 8.55 10.27
CA LEU A 92 -0.49 9.09 11.39
C LEU A 92 -1.39 8.04 12.05
N ILE A 93 -1.71 6.97 11.31
CA ILE A 93 -2.63 5.90 11.74
C ILE A 93 -1.87 4.72 12.38
N ALA A 94 -0.55 4.64 12.17
CA ALA A 94 0.31 3.50 12.57
C ALA A 94 1.00 3.67 13.93
#